data_AF-A0A7W7BME4-F1
#
_entry.id   AF-A0A7W7BME4-F1
#
_cell.length_a   1.000
_cell.length_b   1.000
_cell.length_c   1.000
_cell.angle_alpha   90.00
_cell.angle_beta   90.00
_cell.angle_gamma   90.00
#
_symmetry.space_group_name_H-M   'P 1'
#
loop_
_entity.id
_entity.type
_entity.pdbx_description
1 polymer ?
#
loop_
_entity_poly.entity_id
_entity_poly.type
_entity_poly.pdbx_seq_one_letter_code
_entity_poly.pdbx_strand_id
1 'polypeptide(L)'
;MGAYDAVIEIPRNSKIKYEVDHGTGRVFLDRILFTPMGYPANYGFFENTLGEDGDPLDVLVLLDHDLAPGILAKVRPVGVLKMTDEAGGDDKVVAVLAKDPRWGHIQDVADVDDWTKNEINHFFEHYKDLEPGKWVKVDEWAGAAEAERLVTEAFERFDEHEGQTKTQGEGEAPNSL
;
A
#
# COMPACT_ATOMS: atom_id res chain seq x y z
N MET A 1 -4.01 -14.56 12.23
CA MET A 1 -3.85 -13.69 11.05
C MET A 1 -2.97 -14.39 10.06
N GLY A 2 -3.37 -14.32 8.78
CA GLY A 2 -2.59 -14.84 7.68
C GLY A 2 -1.27 -14.10 7.50
N ALA A 3 -0.41 -14.68 6.67
CA ALA A 3 0.81 -14.05 6.19
C ALA A 3 0.77 -14.01 4.67
N TYR A 4 0.93 -12.82 4.10
CA TYR A 4 0.72 -12.54 2.68
C TYR A 4 2.00 -12.00 2.06
N ASP A 5 2.14 -12.17 0.75
CA ASP A 5 3.25 -11.57 0.01
C ASP A 5 2.86 -10.15 -0.38
N ALA A 6 3.76 -9.20 -0.09
CA ALA A 6 3.64 -7.81 -0.48
C ALA A 6 4.83 -7.42 -1.36
N VAL A 7 4.57 -6.79 -2.49
CA VAL A 7 5.60 -6.21 -3.35
C VAL A 7 5.80 -4.76 -2.94
N ILE A 8 7.03 -4.38 -2.62
CA ILE A 8 7.34 -3.00 -2.23
C ILE A 8 7.55 -2.16 -3.49
N GLU A 9 6.92 -1.00 -3.56
CA GLU A 9 7.09 -0.02 -4.64
C GLU A 9 7.91 1.16 -4.15
N ILE A 10 7.57 1.70 -2.98
CA ILE A 10 8.09 2.97 -2.50
C ILE A 10 8.80 2.74 -1.16
N PRO A 11 10.12 3.00 -1.09
CA PRO A 11 10.85 2.96 0.17
C PRO A 11 10.32 4.03 1.12
N ARG A 12 10.38 3.76 2.42
CA ARG A 12 10.15 4.77 3.46
C ARG A 12 11.01 6.02 3.21
N ASN A 13 10.48 7.19 3.54
CA ASN A 13 11.02 8.53 3.33
C ASN A 13 11.22 8.94 1.86
N SER A 14 10.87 8.10 0.88
CA SER A 14 10.98 8.44 -0.53
C SER A 14 9.98 9.53 -0.90
N LYS A 15 10.45 10.51 -1.68
CA LYS A 15 9.62 11.49 -2.40
C LYS A 15 9.20 11.01 -3.79
N ILE A 16 9.73 9.87 -4.20
CA ILE A 16 9.55 9.30 -5.53
C ILE A 16 8.43 8.28 -5.43
N LYS A 17 7.33 8.55 -6.12
CA LYS A 17 6.22 7.63 -6.25
C LYS A 17 6.52 6.70 -7.43
N TYR A 18 7.09 5.56 -7.08
CA TYR A 18 7.22 4.42 -7.99
C TYR A 18 5.90 3.66 -8.03
N GLU A 19 5.67 2.97 -9.14
CA GLU A 19 4.61 1.97 -9.30
C GLU A 19 5.17 0.78 -10.08
N VAL A 20 4.57 -0.40 -9.89
CA VAL A 20 4.79 -1.56 -10.74
C VAL A 20 3.72 -1.58 -11.82
N ASP A 21 4.15 -1.56 -13.08
CA ASP A 21 3.26 -1.83 -14.19
C ASP A 21 2.88 -3.32 -14.16
N HIS A 22 1.67 -3.63 -13.71
CA HIS A 22 1.20 -5.01 -13.57
C HIS A 22 1.11 -5.79 -14.88
N GLY A 23 1.07 -5.12 -16.04
CA GLY A 23 1.11 -5.78 -17.34
C GLY A 23 2.52 -6.24 -17.74
N THR A 24 3.56 -5.53 -17.27
CA THR A 24 4.95 -5.79 -17.66
C THR A 24 5.85 -6.28 -16.52
N GLY A 25 5.40 -6.13 -15.28
CA GLY A 25 6.16 -6.38 -14.06
C GLY A 25 7.29 -5.37 -13.80
N ARG A 26 7.38 -4.27 -14.56
CA ARG A 26 8.46 -3.29 -14.41
C ARG A 26 8.10 -2.22 -13.39
N VAL A 27 9.07 -1.87 -12.55
CA VAL A 27 9.00 -0.66 -11.73
C VAL A 27 9.22 0.56 -12.63
N PHE A 28 8.32 1.53 -12.56
CA PHE A 28 8.43 2.80 -13.27
C PHE A 28 8.21 3.98 -12.34
N LEU A 29 8.57 5.17 -12.81
CA LEU A 29 8.32 6.43 -12.11
C LEU A 29 6.95 6.96 -12.53
N ASP A 30 5.98 6.97 -11.62
CA ASP A 30 4.72 7.71 -11.81
C ASP A 30 5.01 9.21 -11.69
N ARG A 31 5.46 9.65 -10.49
CA ARG A 31 5.81 11.05 -10.26
C ARG A 31 6.74 11.28 -9.08
N ILE A 32 7.29 12.49 -9.00
CA ILE A 32 7.85 13.03 -7.75
C ILE A 32 6.72 13.73 -7.01
N LEU A 33 6.59 13.51 -5.70
CA LEU A 33 5.59 14.19 -4.88
C LEU A 33 5.73 15.72 -4.98
N PHE A 34 4.59 16.41 -5.11
CA PHE A 34 4.55 17.86 -5.32
C PHE A 34 4.86 18.62 -4.02
N THR A 35 4.68 17.95 -2.88
CA THR A 35 5.01 18.43 -1.54
C THR A 35 6.45 18.05 -1.14
N PRO A 36 7.03 18.71 -0.13
CA PRO A 36 8.32 18.32 0.45
C PRO A 36 8.21 17.13 1.43
N MET A 37 7.26 16.22 1.22
CA MET A 37 6.98 15.06 2.08
C MET A 37 7.60 13.78 1.52
N GLY A 38 7.80 12.78 2.37
CA GLY A 38 8.20 11.43 1.99
C GLY A 38 7.32 10.39 2.66
N TYR A 39 7.18 9.21 2.05
CA TYR A 39 6.29 8.15 2.55
C TYR A 39 6.68 7.72 3.99
N PRO A 40 5.73 7.62 4.93
CA PRO A 40 6.02 7.39 6.35
C PRO A 40 6.45 5.95 6.65
N ALA A 41 6.11 5.01 5.77
CA ALA A 41 6.47 3.60 5.83
C ALA A 41 6.86 3.09 4.43
N ASN A 42 7.39 1.87 4.34
CA ASN A 42 7.51 1.22 3.04
C ASN A 42 6.11 0.96 2.50
N TYR A 43 5.91 1.20 1.22
CA TYR A 43 4.60 1.13 0.58
C TYR A 43 4.65 0.26 -0.67
N GLY A 44 3.56 -0.42 -0.94
CA GLY A 44 3.33 -1.15 -2.17
C GLY A 44 1.98 -1.86 -2.10
N PHE A 45 1.91 -3.09 -2.58
CA PHE A 45 0.63 -3.82 -2.69
C PHE A 45 0.76 -5.31 -2.34
N PHE A 46 -0.35 -5.97 -2.07
CA PHE A 46 -0.42 -7.42 -1.91
C PHE A 46 -0.43 -8.14 -3.26
N GLU A 47 0.46 -9.13 -3.41
CA GLU A 47 0.54 -9.93 -4.63
C GLU A 47 -0.74 -10.76 -4.83
N ASN A 48 -1.22 -10.84 -6.08
CA ASN A 48 -2.43 -11.57 -6.48
C ASN A 48 -3.71 -11.08 -5.78
N THR A 49 -3.87 -9.76 -5.64
CA THR A 49 -5.07 -9.15 -5.09
C THR A 49 -5.66 -8.14 -6.07
N LEU A 50 -6.96 -7.85 -5.92
CA LEU A 50 -7.67 -6.83 -6.67
C LEU A 50 -8.54 -5.99 -5.72
N GLY A 51 -8.23 -4.71 -5.61
CA GLY A 51 -8.99 -3.67 -4.91
C GLY A 51 -10.28 -3.31 -5.64
N GLU A 52 -11.09 -2.47 -5.01
CA GLU A 52 -12.37 -2.02 -5.59
C GLU A 52 -12.18 -1.00 -6.72
N ASP A 53 -11.03 -0.33 -6.76
CA ASP A 53 -10.59 0.60 -7.80
C ASP A 53 -10.00 -0.11 -9.04
N GLY A 54 -9.75 -1.42 -8.94
CA GLY A 54 -9.21 -2.27 -10.00
C GLY A 54 -7.68 -2.37 -10.02
N ASP A 55 -7.00 -1.80 -9.02
CA ASP A 55 -5.58 -1.98 -8.77
C ASP A 55 -5.37 -2.99 -7.63
N PRO A 56 -4.18 -3.58 -7.44
CA PRO A 56 -3.92 -4.44 -6.29
C PRO A 56 -4.09 -3.72 -4.95
N LEU A 57 -4.45 -4.46 -3.90
CA LEU A 57 -4.72 -3.88 -2.60
C LEU A 57 -3.44 -3.29 -1.97
N ASP A 58 -3.48 -2.01 -1.64
CA ASP A 58 -2.37 -1.26 -1.05
C ASP A 58 -1.98 -1.76 0.35
N VAL A 59 -0.68 -1.67 0.66
CA VAL A 59 -0.11 -1.97 1.96
C VAL A 59 1.04 -1.04 2.37
N LEU A 60 0.95 -0.53 3.60
CA LEU A 60 2.02 0.11 4.34
C LEU A 60 2.69 -0.91 5.24
N VAL A 61 3.99 -1.14 5.05
CA VAL A 61 4.78 -2.08 5.85
C VAL A 61 5.63 -1.29 6.85
N LEU A 62 5.24 -1.38 8.14
CA LEU A 62 5.99 -0.75 9.22
C LEU A 62 7.32 -1.49 9.40
N LEU A 63 8.41 -0.74 9.19
CA LEU A 63 9.78 -1.22 9.37
C LEU A 63 10.69 -0.05 9.75
N ASP A 64 11.73 -0.33 10.53
CA ASP A 64 12.80 0.60 10.90
C ASP A 64 13.89 0.73 9.82
N HIS A 65 13.71 0.07 8.68
CA HIS A 65 14.63 0.04 7.54
C HIS A 65 13.86 0.29 6.24
N ASP A 66 14.52 0.96 5.30
CA ASP A 66 14.02 1.18 3.95
C ASP A 66 14.21 -0.10 3.12
N LEU A 67 13.21 -0.44 2.32
CA LEU A 67 13.23 -1.57 1.40
C LEU A 67 13.39 -1.09 -0.04
N ALA A 68 14.01 -1.89 -0.90
CA ALA A 68 14.16 -1.54 -2.31
C ALA A 68 12.85 -1.79 -3.10
N PRO A 69 12.55 -0.99 -4.15
CA PRO A 69 11.43 -1.26 -5.05
C PRO A 69 11.55 -2.63 -5.73
N GLY A 70 10.42 -3.30 -5.93
CA GLY A 70 10.29 -4.62 -6.57
C GLY A 70 10.61 -5.81 -5.68
N ILE A 71 11.00 -5.62 -4.41
CA ILE A 71 11.23 -6.76 -3.52
C ILE A 71 9.92 -7.33 -2.99
N LEU A 72 9.92 -8.64 -2.75
CA LEU A 72 8.82 -9.34 -2.08
C LEU A 72 9.09 -9.41 -0.57
N ALA A 73 8.11 -9.02 0.24
CA ALA A 73 8.13 -9.12 1.69
C ALA A 73 6.95 -9.94 2.20
N LYS A 74 7.21 -10.90 3.08
CA LYS A 74 6.16 -11.68 3.75
C LYS A 74 5.66 -10.90 4.97
N VAL A 75 4.42 -10.40 4.91
CA VAL A 75 3.84 -9.48 5.89
C VAL A 75 2.57 -10.05 6.52
N ARG A 76 2.19 -9.52 7.67
CA ARG A 76 0.87 -9.76 8.29
C ARG A 76 0.15 -8.43 8.50
N PRO A 77 -1.11 -8.28 8.07
CA PRO A 77 -1.90 -7.08 8.34
C PRO A 77 -2.01 -6.86 9.85
N VAL A 78 -2.18 -5.63 10.32
CA VAL A 78 -2.44 -5.29 11.73
C VAL A 78 -3.52 -4.22 11.89
N GLY A 79 -3.85 -3.51 10.82
CA GLY A 79 -4.91 -2.51 10.80
C GLY A 79 -5.15 -1.99 9.40
N VAL A 80 -6.06 -1.03 9.28
CA VAL A 80 -6.40 -0.35 8.03
C VAL A 80 -6.55 1.15 8.33
N LEU A 81 -5.98 1.98 7.47
CA LEU A 81 -6.30 3.39 7.38
C LEU A 81 -7.43 3.54 6.37
N LYS A 82 -8.63 3.90 6.84
CA LYS A 82 -9.75 4.22 5.96
C LYS A 82 -9.67 5.68 5.53
N MET A 83 -9.72 5.94 4.24
CA MET A 83 -9.67 7.28 3.69
C MET A 83 -10.49 7.39 2.41
N THR A 84 -10.87 8.62 2.10
CA THR A 84 -11.58 8.98 0.87
C THR A 84 -10.78 10.05 0.14
N ASP A 85 -10.68 9.95 -1.19
CA ASP A 85 -10.06 10.96 -2.04
C ASP A 85 -11.01 11.42 -3.17
N GLU A 86 -10.49 12.18 -4.14
CA GLU A 86 -11.29 12.66 -5.28
C GLU A 86 -11.95 11.56 -6.14
N ALA A 87 -11.46 10.33 -6.08
CA ALA A 87 -11.93 9.19 -6.87
C ALA A 87 -12.82 8.21 -6.09
N GLY A 88 -12.84 8.27 -4.75
CA GLY A 88 -13.66 7.41 -3.92
C GLY A 88 -12.97 6.96 -2.63
N GLY A 89 -13.37 5.81 -2.10
CA GLY A 89 -12.68 5.19 -0.97
C GLY A 89 -11.35 4.57 -1.40
N ASP A 90 -10.32 4.75 -0.58
CA ASP A 90 -8.93 4.32 -0.82
C ASP A 90 -8.33 3.74 0.47
N ASP A 91 -8.89 2.61 0.93
CA ASP A 91 -8.46 1.95 2.17
C ASP A 91 -7.03 1.40 2.04
N LYS A 92 -6.16 1.73 3.01
CA LYS A 92 -4.76 1.28 3.02
C LYS A 92 -4.50 0.34 4.17
N VAL A 93 -4.12 -0.90 3.86
CA VAL A 93 -3.78 -1.88 4.89
C VAL A 93 -2.44 -1.50 5.52
N VAL A 94 -2.34 -1.63 6.84
CA VAL A 94 -1.07 -1.51 7.56
C VAL A 94 -0.64 -2.88 8.02
N ALA A 95 0.63 -3.22 7.78
CA ALA A 95 1.19 -4.52 8.05
C ALA A 95 2.57 -4.43 8.68
N VAL A 96 3.01 -5.56 9.26
CA VAL A 96 4.36 -5.74 9.79
C VAL A 96 4.96 -7.03 9.24
N LEU A 97 6.28 -7.22 9.37
CA LEU A 97 6.94 -8.45 8.92
C LEU A 97 6.38 -9.68 9.66
N ALA A 98 5.97 -10.71 8.90
CA ALA A 98 5.24 -11.86 9.45
C ALA A 98 6.09 -12.74 10.38
N LYS A 99 7.40 -12.84 10.13
CA LYS A 99 8.32 -13.76 10.83
C LYS A 99 9.38 -13.06 11.68
N ASP A 100 9.30 -11.75 11.82
CA ASP A 100 10.28 -10.99 12.61
C ASP A 100 9.80 -10.85 14.06
N PRO A 101 10.47 -11.48 15.04
CA PRO A 101 10.05 -11.42 16.45
C PRO A 101 10.11 -10.01 17.03
N ARG A 102 10.88 -9.08 16.43
CA ARG A 102 10.91 -7.68 16.86
C ARG A 102 9.55 -7.01 16.69
N TRP A 103 8.75 -7.45 15.71
CA TRP A 103 7.40 -6.96 15.44
C TRP A 103 6.31 -7.78 16.14
N GLY A 104 6.67 -8.82 16.91
CA GLY A 104 5.71 -9.72 17.55
C GLY A 104 4.78 -9.08 18.59
N HIS A 105 5.09 -7.86 19.04
CA HIS A 105 4.26 -7.11 19.99
C HIS A 105 3.12 -6.32 19.32
N ILE A 106 3.15 -6.12 18.01
CA ILE A 106 2.13 -5.37 17.26
C ILE A 106 1.13 -6.36 16.66
N GLN A 107 0.00 -6.65 17.30
CA GLN A 107 -0.98 -7.62 16.80
C GLN A 107 -2.23 -6.96 16.23
N ASP A 108 -2.56 -5.75 16.67
CA ASP A 108 -3.68 -4.95 16.18
C ASP A 108 -3.28 -3.47 16.02
N VAL A 109 -4.15 -2.66 15.45
CA VAL A 109 -3.97 -1.22 15.26
C VAL A 109 -3.81 -0.48 16.59
N ALA A 110 -4.39 -1.04 17.65
CA ALA A 110 -4.26 -0.53 19.01
C ALA A 110 -2.83 -0.68 19.57
N ASP A 111 -2.03 -1.61 19.04
CA ASP A 111 -0.64 -1.80 19.44
C ASP A 111 0.31 -0.85 18.68
N VAL A 112 -0.16 -0.22 17.59
CA VAL A 112 0.61 0.78 16.84
C VAL A 112 0.59 2.10 17.62
N ASP A 113 1.79 2.63 17.85
CA ASP A 113 2.00 3.90 18.55
C ASP A 113 1.22 5.06 17.90
N ASP A 114 0.65 5.92 18.75
CA ASP A 114 -0.20 7.03 18.31
C ASP A 114 0.56 8.05 17.46
N TRP A 115 1.86 8.28 17.70
CA TRP A 115 2.66 9.16 16.84
C TRP A 115 2.85 8.56 15.46
N THR A 116 3.08 7.25 15.37
CA THR A 116 3.17 6.57 14.07
C THR A 116 1.87 6.71 13.27
N LYS A 117 0.71 6.49 13.93
CA LYS A 117 -0.60 6.69 13.29
C LYS A 117 -0.82 8.14 12.87
N ASN A 118 -0.43 9.11 13.71
CA ASN A 118 -0.56 10.53 13.40
C ASN A 118 0.33 10.96 12.23
N GLU A 119 1.57 10.44 12.13
CA GLU A 119 2.46 10.68 10.99
C GLU A 119 1.87 10.13 9.69
N ILE A 120 1.30 8.91 9.74
CA ILE A 120 0.63 8.29 8.60
C ILE A 120 -0.60 9.10 8.18
N ASN A 121 -1.46 9.49 9.12
CA ASN A 121 -2.63 10.32 8.84
C ASN A 121 -2.24 11.63 8.16
N HIS A 122 -1.33 12.37 8.78
CA HIS A 122 -0.88 13.66 8.26
C HIS A 122 -0.23 13.51 6.87
N PHE A 123 0.49 12.41 6.62
CA PHE A 123 1.02 12.17 5.28
C PHE A 123 -0.09 12.04 4.24
N PHE A 124 -1.05 11.14 4.44
CA PHE A 124 -2.09 10.90 3.43
C PHE A 124 -3.03 12.09 3.25
N GLU A 125 -3.36 12.84 4.31
CA GLU A 125 -4.17 14.05 4.19
C GLU A 125 -3.49 15.15 3.36
N HIS A 126 -2.14 15.23 3.38
CA HIS A 126 -1.42 16.40 2.85
C HIS A 126 -0.51 16.13 1.65
N TYR A 127 -0.14 14.88 1.34
CA TYR A 127 0.88 14.61 0.31
C TYR A 127 0.47 15.10 -1.09
N LYS A 128 -0.84 15.16 -1.36
CA LYS A 128 -1.49 15.65 -2.58
C LYS A 128 -1.84 17.16 -2.56
N ASP A 129 -1.54 17.93 -1.49
CA ASP A 129 -1.99 19.32 -1.30
C ASP A 129 -1.59 20.29 -2.44
N LEU A 130 -0.49 20.00 -3.13
CA LEU A 130 0.02 20.82 -4.23
C LEU A 130 -0.31 20.22 -5.61
N GLU A 131 -1.05 19.11 -5.67
CA GLU A 131 -1.57 18.53 -6.91
C GLU A 131 -2.93 19.20 -7.26
N PRO A 132 -3.05 19.92 -8.40
CA PRO A 132 -4.27 20.66 -8.71
C PRO A 132 -5.52 19.78 -8.78
N GLY A 133 -6.54 20.12 -7.97
CA GLY A 133 -7.85 19.46 -7.98
C GLY A 133 -7.92 18.15 -7.18
N LYS A 134 -6.84 17.75 -6.50
CA LYS A 134 -6.80 16.56 -5.64
C LYS A 134 -7.03 16.91 -4.18
N TRP A 135 -7.58 15.96 -3.42
CA TRP A 135 -7.77 16.08 -1.98
C TRP A 135 -7.85 14.69 -1.36
N VAL A 136 -7.51 14.58 -0.09
CA VAL A 136 -7.65 13.36 0.68
C VAL A 136 -8.26 13.71 2.04
N LYS A 137 -9.13 12.83 2.54
CA LYS A 137 -9.66 12.88 3.90
C LYS A 137 -9.43 11.54 4.57
N VAL A 138 -8.71 11.54 5.68
CA VAL A 138 -8.62 10.35 6.54
C VAL A 138 -9.90 10.26 7.36
N ASP A 139 -10.52 9.08 7.36
CA ASP A 139 -11.80 8.84 8.02
C ASP A 139 -11.59 8.20 9.39
N GLU A 140 -11.04 6.99 9.43
CA GLU A 140 -10.79 6.27 10.68
C GLU A 140 -9.71 5.20 10.54
N TRP A 141 -9.26 4.69 11.69
CA TRP A 141 -8.44 3.49 11.77
C TRP A 141 -9.31 2.29 12.13
N ALA A 142 -9.19 1.20 11.37
CA ALA A 142 -9.80 -0.08 11.69
C ALA A 142 -8.76 -1.12 12.09
N GLY A 143 -9.19 -2.11 12.88
CA GLY A 143 -8.31 -3.12 13.46
C GLY A 143 -7.93 -4.26 12.52
N ALA A 144 -7.13 -5.19 13.04
CA ALA A 144 -6.59 -6.33 12.29
C ALA A 144 -7.67 -7.21 11.63
N ALA A 145 -8.84 -7.35 12.26
CA ALA A 145 -9.94 -8.15 11.72
C ALA A 145 -10.52 -7.56 10.42
N GLU A 146 -10.62 -6.23 10.34
CA GLU A 146 -11.05 -5.55 9.12
C GLU A 146 -9.97 -5.65 8.04
N ALA A 147 -8.69 -5.53 8.44
CA ALA A 147 -7.56 -5.68 7.53
C ALA A 147 -7.54 -7.07 6.87
N GLU A 148 -7.73 -8.13 7.67
CA GLU A 148 -7.81 -9.50 7.15
C GLU A 148 -8.99 -9.66 6.20
N ARG A 149 -10.16 -9.10 6.53
CA ARG A 149 -11.35 -9.13 5.67
C ARG A 149 -11.06 -8.50 4.31
N LEU A 150 -10.50 -7.29 4.28
CA LEU A 150 -10.17 -6.60 3.03
C LEU A 150 -9.18 -7.38 2.17
N VAL A 151 -8.14 -7.94 2.79
CA VAL A 151 -7.15 -8.76 2.09
C VAL A 151 -7.81 -10.01 1.49
N THR A 152 -8.63 -10.73 2.26
CA THR A 152 -9.35 -11.91 1.76
C THR A 152 -10.29 -11.56 0.61
N GLU A 153 -11.10 -10.51 0.75
CA GLU A 153 -12.00 -10.06 -0.32
C GLU A 153 -11.22 -9.64 -1.58
N ALA A 154 -10.04 -9.06 -1.43
CA ALA A 154 -9.21 -8.68 -2.57
C ALA A 154 -8.61 -9.91 -3.29
N PHE A 155 -8.27 -10.98 -2.58
CA PHE A 155 -7.91 -12.26 -3.19
C PHE A 155 -9.10 -12.88 -3.93
N GLU A 156 -10.28 -12.91 -3.31
CA GLU A 156 -11.49 -13.45 -3.94
C GLU A 156 -11.83 -12.68 -5.22
N ARG A 157 -11.78 -11.33 -5.19
CA ARG A 157 -11.99 -10.51 -6.38
C ARG A 157 -10.95 -10.79 -7.47
N PHE A 158 -9.68 -10.98 -7.12
CA PHE A 158 -8.63 -11.30 -8.08
C PHE A 158 -8.91 -12.64 -8.79
N ASP A 159 -9.33 -13.66 -8.04
CA ASP A 159 -9.70 -14.97 -8.58
C ASP A 159 -10.95 -14.89 -9.48
N GLU A 160 -11.98 -14.13 -9.07
CA GLU A 160 -13.20 -13.90 -9.86
C GLU A 160 -12.92 -13.19 -11.20
N HIS A 161 -11.87 -12.38 -11.25
CA HIS A 161 -11.42 -11.67 -12.46
C HIS A 161 -10.30 -12.42 -13.21
N GLU A 162 -10.13 -13.71 -12.94
CA GLU A 162 -9.15 -14.59 -13.60
C GLU A 162 -7.70 -14.06 -13.53
N GLY A 163 -7.38 -13.34 -12.45
CA GLY A 163 -6.06 -12.75 -12.21
C GLY A 163 -5.70 -11.55 -13.08
N GLN A 164 -6.70 -10.88 -13.68
CA GLN A 164 -6.48 -9.70 -14.51
C GLN A 164 -6.53 -8.42 -13.67
N THR A 165 -5.45 -7.63 -13.72
CA THR A 165 -5.38 -6.28 -13.17
C THR A 165 -5.27 -5.26 -14.32
N LYS A 166 -5.54 -3.98 -14.04
CA LYS A 166 -5.28 -2.91 -15.01
C LYS A 166 -3.77 -2.74 -15.25
N THR A 167 -3.41 -2.29 -16.45
CA THR A 167 -2.06 -1.81 -16.74
C THR A 167 -1.94 -0.35 -16.32
N GLN A 168 -0.99 -0.02 -15.44
CA GLN A 168 -0.77 1.35 -14.96
C GLN A 168 0.23 2.15 -15.81
N GLY A 169 1.02 1.47 -16.67
CA GLY A 169 1.97 2.10 -17.59
C GLY A 169 1.50 2.17 -19.06
N GLU A 170 2.24 2.89 -19.90
CA GLU A 170 2.04 2.90 -21.38
C GLU A 170 2.52 1.60 -22.08
N GLY A 171 2.83 0.54 -21.33
CA GLY A 171 3.56 -0.62 -21.83
C GLY A 171 2.67 -1.75 -22.36
N GLU A 172 2.67 -1.98 -23.67
CA GLU A 172 2.60 -3.35 -24.14
C GLU A 172 3.86 -4.08 -23.65
N ALA A 173 3.72 -5.30 -23.10
CA ALA A 173 4.87 -6.12 -22.73
C ALA A 173 5.78 -6.25 -23.97
N PRO A 174 7.07 -5.83 -23.89
CA PRO A 174 7.92 -5.86 -25.06
C PRO A 174 8.08 -7.31 -25.53
N ASN A 175 7.89 -7.56 -26.83
CA ASN A 175 8.05 -8.89 -27.45
C ASN A 175 9.48 -9.45 -27.33
N SER A 176 10.43 -8.65 -26.85
CA SER A 176 11.79 -9.03 -26.50
C SER A 176 12.36 -8.01 -25.51
N LEU A 177 13.10 -8.49 -24.50
CA LEU A 177 13.89 -7.68 -23.56
C LEU A 177 14.87 -6.75 -24.28
#